data_AF-A0A7S0W2V0-F1
#
_entry.id   AF-A0A7S0W2V0-F1
#
_cell.length_a   1.000
_cell.length_b   1.000
_cell.length_c   1.000
_cell.angle_alpha   90.00
_cell.angle_beta   90.00
_cell.angle_gamma   90.00
#
_symmetry.space_group_name_H-M   'P 1'
#
loop_
_entity.id
_entity.type
_entity.pdbx_description
1 polymer ?
#
loop_
_entity_poly.entity_id
_entity_poly.type
_entity_poly.pdbx_seq_one_letter_code
_entity_poly.pdbx_strand_id
1 'polypeptide(L)'
;AVFQQWEKTTGEAYLWGAFREVSELYAGVKEGEYNQAALKAVPRAADTVYAEWVSFLSSLPPHVQPILVTSGIREVWEGVLCAKGLNPGMWLIAGNILARHSFLVTAGAKGDIARWLKGADKRVVAFGDSAGDVDMLKEAHLACVALGPKLNECPPLSQT
;
A
#
# COMPACT_ATOMS: atom_id res chain seq x y z
N ALA A 1 7.75 -5.44 25.45
CA ALA A 1 6.61 -6.24 25.95
C ALA A 1 5.31 -5.89 25.23
N VAL A 2 4.92 -4.60 25.13
CA VAL A 2 3.67 -4.17 24.45
C VAL A 2 3.64 -4.49 22.95
N PHE A 3 4.77 -4.40 22.26
CA PHE A 3 4.85 -4.66 20.81
C PHE A 3 4.72 -6.15 20.40
N GLN A 4 5.02 -7.10 21.29
CA GLN A 4 4.94 -8.54 20.96
C GLN A 4 3.55 -9.15 21.19
N GLN A 5 2.64 -8.43 21.86
CA GLN A 5 1.27 -8.89 22.06
C GLN A 5 0.38 -8.55 20.84
N TRP A 6 0.76 -7.54 20.04
CA TRP A 6 -0.02 -7.02 18.90
C TRP A 6 0.00 -7.95 17.67
N GLU A 7 1.02 -8.81 17.55
CA GLU A 7 1.15 -9.78 16.45
C GLU A 7 0.21 -11.00 16.59
N LYS A 8 -0.41 -11.21 17.75
CA LYS A 8 -1.30 -12.37 18.00
C LYS A 8 -2.77 -12.15 17.63
N THR A 9 -3.18 -10.95 17.25
CA THR A 9 -4.53 -10.63 16.76
C THR A 9 -4.46 -10.00 15.37
N THR A 10 -4.18 -10.82 14.36
CA THR A 10 -4.10 -10.42 12.94
C THR A 10 -5.38 -9.77 12.37
N GLY A 11 -6.48 -9.77 13.12
CA GLY A 11 -7.72 -9.08 12.77
C GLY A 11 -7.84 -7.63 13.26
N GLU A 12 -7.09 -7.19 14.27
CA GLU A 12 -7.31 -5.88 14.92
C GLU A 12 -6.52 -4.74 14.27
N ALA A 13 -5.30 -5.02 13.77
CA ALA A 13 -4.40 -4.00 13.22
C ALA A 13 -4.91 -3.32 11.94
N TYR A 14 -5.90 -3.90 11.27
CA TYR A 14 -6.52 -3.37 10.05
C TYR A 14 -7.99 -2.98 10.27
N LEU A 15 -8.43 -2.84 11.51
CA LEU A 15 -9.74 -2.25 11.83
C LEU A 15 -9.69 -0.73 11.70
N TRP A 16 -10.87 -0.14 11.53
CA TRP A 16 -11.00 1.31 11.43
C TRP A 16 -10.35 2.06 12.60
N GLY A 17 -10.50 1.54 13.83
CA GLY A 17 -9.91 2.13 15.03
C GLY A 17 -8.39 2.32 14.93
N ALA A 18 -7.66 1.31 14.44
CA ALA A 18 -6.21 1.39 14.29
C ALA A 18 -5.77 2.47 13.29
N PHE A 19 -6.43 2.56 12.13
CA PHE A 19 -6.13 3.63 11.16
C PHE A 19 -6.44 5.02 11.71
N ARG A 20 -7.54 5.15 12.45
CA ARG A 20 -7.92 6.42 13.08
C ARG A 20 -6.92 6.85 14.15
N GLU A 21 -6.48 5.94 15.02
CA GLU A 21 -5.47 6.23 16.05
C GLU A 21 -4.16 6.72 15.44
N VAL A 22 -3.67 6.06 14.38
CA VAL A 22 -2.47 6.49 13.65
C VAL A 22 -2.66 7.88 13.03
N SER A 23 -3.84 8.14 12.47
CA SER A 23 -4.17 9.47 11.94
C SER A 23 -4.18 10.55 13.01
N GLU A 24 -4.74 10.28 14.19
CA GLU A 24 -4.76 11.23 15.32
C GLU A 24 -3.34 11.49 15.84
N LEU A 25 -2.51 10.44 15.93
CA LEU A 25 -1.10 10.56 16.29
C LEU A 25 -0.34 11.49 15.32
N TYR A 26 -0.48 11.27 14.01
CA TYR A 26 0.17 12.10 13.01
C TYR A 26 -0.43 13.52 12.89
N ALA A 27 -1.72 13.68 13.18
CA ALA A 27 -2.34 15.01 13.24
C ALA A 27 -1.76 15.88 14.37
N GLY A 28 -1.25 15.26 15.45
CA GLY A 28 -0.54 15.98 16.52
C GLY A 28 0.85 16.49 16.14
N VAL A 29 1.41 16.06 15.02
CA VAL A 29 2.73 16.52 14.53
C VAL A 29 2.55 17.79 13.69
N LYS A 30 3.40 18.80 13.95
CA LYS A 30 3.40 20.04 13.16
C LYS A 30 3.66 19.73 11.69
N GLU A 31 2.99 20.45 10.81
CA GLU A 31 3.05 20.22 9.35
C GLU A 31 4.48 20.23 8.81
N GLY A 32 5.27 21.26 9.15
CA GLY A 32 6.67 21.35 8.70
C GLY A 32 7.55 20.19 9.19
N GLU A 33 7.36 19.72 10.42
CA GLU A 33 8.11 18.59 10.98
C GLU A 33 7.73 17.29 10.29
N TYR A 34 6.43 17.08 10.06
CA TYR A 34 5.93 15.91 9.34
C TYR A 34 6.44 15.87 7.90
N ASN A 35 6.35 16.98 7.17
CA ASN A 35 6.82 17.07 5.79
C ASN A 35 8.34 16.84 5.70
N GLN A 36 9.10 17.39 6.64
CA GLN A 36 10.54 17.16 6.70
C GLN A 36 10.87 15.69 7.00
N ALA A 37 10.13 15.05 7.91
CA ALA A 37 10.30 13.63 8.21
C ALA A 37 9.96 12.74 6.99
N ALA A 38 8.87 13.06 6.28
CA ALA A 38 8.49 12.37 5.05
C ALA A 38 9.59 12.48 3.98
N LEU A 39 10.10 13.68 3.71
CA LEU A 39 11.19 13.89 2.75
C LEU A 39 12.45 13.10 3.12
N LYS A 40 12.81 13.06 4.40
CA LYS A 40 13.97 12.27 4.89
C LYS A 40 13.77 10.76 4.71
N ALA A 41 12.52 10.28 4.71
CA ALA A 41 12.21 8.85 4.55
C ALA A 41 12.24 8.39 3.08
N VAL A 42 12.06 9.30 2.12
CA VAL A 42 11.96 8.97 0.68
C VAL A 42 13.12 8.13 0.16
N PRO A 43 14.42 8.47 0.37
CA PRO A 43 15.52 7.70 -0.19
C PRO A 43 15.50 6.24 0.29
N ARG A 44 15.37 6.04 1.60
CA ARG A 44 15.31 4.71 2.21
C ARG A 44 14.10 3.92 1.72
N ALA A 45 12.93 4.55 1.59
CA ALA A 45 11.73 3.90 1.08
C ALA A 45 11.90 3.52 -0.40
N ALA A 46 12.48 4.41 -1.20
CA ALA A 46 12.76 4.16 -2.61
C ALA A 46 13.73 2.98 -2.79
N ASP A 47 14.74 2.82 -1.93
CA ASP A 47 15.67 1.70 -1.98
C ASP A 47 15.00 0.32 -1.77
N THR A 48 13.82 0.29 -1.13
CA THR A 48 13.05 -0.95 -0.95
C THR A 48 12.20 -1.34 -2.17
N VAL A 49 12.05 -0.43 -3.14
CA VAL A 49 11.29 -0.73 -4.36
C VAL A 49 12.16 -1.55 -5.31
N TYR A 50 11.77 -2.81 -5.51
CA TYR A 50 12.41 -3.74 -6.43
C TYR A 50 12.48 -3.19 -7.86
N ALA A 51 13.62 -3.38 -8.52
CA ALA A 51 13.85 -2.91 -9.89
C ALA A 51 12.91 -3.60 -10.89
N GLU A 52 12.57 -4.87 -10.63
CA GLU A 52 11.65 -5.69 -11.40
C GLU A 52 10.24 -5.08 -11.38
N TRP A 53 9.81 -4.54 -10.24
CA TRP A 53 8.53 -3.84 -10.13
C TRP A 53 8.52 -2.56 -10.95
N VAL A 54 9.60 -1.78 -10.93
CA VAL A 54 9.73 -0.57 -11.77
C VAL A 54 9.70 -0.93 -13.26
N SER A 55 10.44 -1.98 -13.65
CA SER A 55 10.49 -2.47 -15.03
C SER A 55 9.12 -2.98 -15.49
N PHE A 56 8.44 -3.79 -14.67
CA PHE A 56 7.09 -4.27 -14.94
C PHE A 56 6.11 -3.13 -15.14
N LEU A 57 6.04 -2.17 -14.20
CA LEU A 57 5.14 -1.02 -14.29
C LEU A 57 5.43 -0.14 -15.51
N SER A 58 6.70 0.08 -15.84
CA SER A 58 7.11 0.85 -17.02
C SER A 58 6.80 0.14 -18.34
N SER A 59 6.63 -1.18 -18.32
CA SER A 59 6.32 -2.00 -19.50
C SER A 59 4.82 -2.16 -19.78
N LEU A 60 3.97 -1.62 -18.91
CA LEU A 60 2.52 -1.77 -19.05
C LEU A 60 2.03 -1.15 -20.37
N PRO A 61 1.11 -1.83 -21.08
CA PRO A 61 0.51 -1.27 -22.30
C PRO A 61 -0.23 0.05 -22.02
N PRO A 62 -0.38 0.96 -23.00
CA PRO A 62 -1.03 2.27 -22.81
C PRO A 62 -2.49 2.23 -22.33
N HIS A 63 -3.19 1.11 -22.53
CA HIS A 63 -4.57 0.92 -22.09
C HIS A 63 -4.69 0.41 -20.64
N VAL A 64 -3.57 0.11 -19.98
CA VAL A 64 -3.50 -0.32 -18.59
C VAL A 64 -3.06 0.86 -17.74
N GLN A 65 -3.89 1.23 -16.76
CA GLN A 65 -3.59 2.32 -15.83
C GLN A 65 -3.12 1.75 -14.49
N PRO A 66 -1.83 1.88 -14.12
CA PRO A 66 -1.39 1.54 -12.77
C PRO A 66 -1.91 2.56 -11.75
N ILE A 67 -2.35 2.04 -10.60
CA ILE A 67 -2.83 2.82 -9.46
C ILE A 67 -2.21 2.21 -8.19
N LEU A 68 -1.51 3.03 -7.42
CA LEU A 68 -1.03 2.66 -6.08
C LEU A 68 -2.05 3.11 -5.04
N VAL A 69 -2.63 2.15 -4.32
CA VAL A 69 -3.57 2.41 -3.24
C VAL A 69 -2.93 1.98 -1.92
N THR A 70 -2.69 2.92 -1.01
CA THR A 70 -1.90 2.65 0.20
C THR A 70 -2.39 3.41 1.42
N SER A 71 -2.37 2.75 2.57
CA SER A 71 -2.57 3.37 3.89
C SER A 71 -1.32 4.08 4.42
N GLY A 72 -0.23 4.08 3.64
CA GLY A 72 1.01 4.75 4.00
C GLY A 72 0.95 6.28 3.91
N ILE A 73 2.05 6.91 4.34
CA ILE A 73 2.24 8.36 4.27
C ILE A 73 2.27 8.79 2.80
N ARG A 74 1.33 9.65 2.40
CA ARG A 74 1.16 10.12 1.02
C ARG A 74 2.43 10.76 0.47
N GLU A 75 3.00 11.69 1.21
CA GLU A 75 4.14 12.51 0.82
C GLU A 75 5.41 11.67 0.61
N VAL A 76 5.56 10.58 1.38
CA VAL A 76 6.65 9.61 1.17
C VAL A 76 6.44 8.89 -0.15
N TRP A 77 5.23 8.38 -0.41
CA TRP A 77 4.96 7.66 -1.65
C TRP A 77 5.05 8.56 -2.87
N GLU A 78 4.58 9.81 -2.83
CA GLU A 78 4.78 10.80 -3.90
C GLU A 78 6.28 10.98 -4.23
N GLY A 79 7.10 11.13 -3.20
CA GLY A 79 8.55 11.22 -3.35
C GLY A 79 9.17 9.95 -3.94
N VAL A 80 8.74 8.76 -3.48
CA VAL A 80 9.20 7.47 -4.01
C VAL A 80 8.84 7.30 -5.49
N LEU A 81 7.61 7.64 -5.88
CA LEU A 81 7.18 7.54 -7.28
C LEU A 81 7.96 8.48 -8.18
N CYS A 82 8.25 9.69 -7.71
CA CYS A 82 9.12 10.65 -8.40
C CYS A 82 10.55 10.10 -8.53
N ALA A 83 11.15 9.64 -7.42
CA ALA A 83 12.52 9.12 -7.39
C ALA A 83 12.71 7.87 -8.28
N LYS A 84 11.66 7.08 -8.52
CA LYS A 84 11.69 5.89 -9.38
C LYS A 84 11.23 6.14 -10.82
N GLY A 85 10.91 7.39 -11.18
CA GLY A 85 10.44 7.73 -12.53
C GLY A 85 9.07 7.14 -12.88
N LEU A 86 8.25 6.81 -11.87
CA LEU A 86 6.91 6.23 -12.04
C LEU A 86 5.81 7.31 -12.12
N ASN A 87 6.13 8.54 -11.73
CA ASN A 87 5.28 9.72 -11.93
C ASN A 87 5.64 10.37 -13.28
N PRO A 88 4.68 10.71 -14.17
CA PRO A 88 3.21 10.75 -13.98
C PRO A 88 2.44 9.50 -14.40
N GLY A 89 3.12 8.41 -14.77
CA GLY A 89 2.48 7.20 -15.31
C GLY A 89 1.56 6.45 -14.33
N MET A 90 1.72 6.66 -13.01
CA MET A 90 0.96 5.97 -11.97
C MET A 90 0.15 6.93 -11.09
N TRP A 91 -1.11 6.58 -10.85
CA TRP A 91 -1.98 7.31 -9.93
C TRP A 91 -1.70 6.89 -8.49
N LEU A 92 -1.76 7.85 -7.56
CA LEU A 92 -1.57 7.59 -6.14
C LEU A 92 -2.84 7.93 -5.35
N ILE A 93 -3.40 6.91 -4.70
CA ILE A 93 -4.44 7.06 -3.68
C ILE A 93 -3.81 6.69 -2.35
N ALA A 94 -3.33 7.70 -1.63
CA ALA A 94 -2.71 7.56 -0.32
C ALA A 94 -3.31 8.56 0.66
N GLY A 95 -3.49 8.12 1.89
CA GLY A 95 -4.07 8.97 2.93
C GLY A 95 -4.09 8.27 4.27
N ASN A 96 -3.32 8.81 5.21
CA ASN A 96 -3.16 8.28 6.56
C ASN A 96 -3.42 9.33 7.66
N ILE A 97 -3.87 10.55 7.29
CA ILE A 97 -4.21 11.65 8.20
C ILE A 97 -5.52 12.30 7.76
N LEU A 98 -6.60 12.07 8.51
CA LEU A 98 -7.92 12.64 8.20
C LEU A 98 -7.91 14.16 8.11
N ALA A 99 -7.26 14.81 9.09
CA ALA A 99 -7.20 16.26 9.19
C ALA A 99 -6.54 16.95 8.00
N ARG A 100 -5.72 16.21 7.21
CA ARG A 100 -5.01 16.73 6.04
C ARG A 100 -5.58 16.22 4.72
N HIS A 101 -5.99 14.96 4.67
CA HIS A 101 -6.32 14.28 3.41
C HIS A 101 -7.82 14.07 3.20
N SER A 102 -8.69 14.48 4.14
CA SER A 102 -10.15 14.30 4.14
C SER A 102 -10.65 12.84 4.20
N PHE A 103 -9.78 11.85 3.99
CA PHE A 103 -10.09 10.43 4.07
C PHE A 103 -8.89 9.63 4.62
N LEU A 104 -9.16 8.39 5.03
CA LEU A 104 -8.14 7.39 5.31
C LEU A 104 -8.29 6.22 4.34
N VAL A 105 -7.16 5.74 3.83
CA VAL A 105 -7.13 4.52 3.05
C VAL A 105 -7.05 3.34 4.02
N THR A 106 -8.21 2.79 4.36
CA THR A 106 -8.35 1.58 5.17
C THR A 106 -8.41 0.34 4.28
N ALA A 107 -8.38 -0.86 4.87
CA ALA A 107 -8.59 -2.11 4.13
C ALA A 107 -9.90 -2.09 3.33
N GLY A 108 -11.01 -1.72 3.99
CA GLY A 108 -12.31 -1.57 3.33
C GLY A 108 -12.31 -0.54 2.21
N ALA A 109 -11.65 0.61 2.41
CA ALA A 109 -11.54 1.64 1.36
C ALA A 109 -10.81 1.13 0.11
N LYS A 110 -9.76 0.32 0.27
CA LYS A 110 -9.09 -0.34 -0.88
C LYS A 110 -10.05 -1.30 -1.61
N GLY A 111 -10.87 -2.05 -0.87
CA GLY A 111 -11.95 -2.88 -1.40
C GLY A 111 -12.98 -2.08 -2.20
N ASP A 112 -13.48 -0.98 -1.63
CA ASP A 112 -14.47 -0.11 -2.27
C ASP A 112 -13.92 0.51 -3.57
N ILE A 113 -12.64 0.89 -3.61
CA ILE A 113 -11.97 1.37 -4.83
C ILE A 113 -11.97 0.29 -5.91
N ALA A 114 -11.56 -0.95 -5.58
CA ALA A 114 -11.56 -2.05 -6.54
C ALA A 114 -12.97 -2.38 -7.04
N ARG A 115 -13.97 -2.40 -6.14
CA ARG A 115 -15.38 -2.60 -6.50
C ARG A 115 -15.90 -1.49 -7.41
N TRP A 116 -15.58 -0.23 -7.11
CA TRP A 116 -15.97 0.92 -7.93
C TRP A 116 -15.37 0.85 -9.34
N LEU A 117 -14.08 0.54 -9.47
CA LEU A 117 -13.42 0.36 -10.77
C LEU A 117 -14.07 -0.77 -11.58
N LYS A 118 -14.38 -1.89 -10.93
CA LYS A 118 -15.08 -3.01 -11.55
C LYS A 118 -16.49 -2.63 -12.01
N GLY A 119 -17.24 -1.86 -11.21
CA GLY A 119 -18.55 -1.33 -11.58
C GLY A 119 -18.51 -0.32 -12.73
N ALA A 120 -17.37 0.33 -12.94
CA ALA A 120 -17.12 1.24 -14.07
C ALA A 120 -16.59 0.52 -15.33
N ASP A 121 -16.90 -0.78 -15.47
CA ASP A 121 -16.54 -1.63 -16.61
C ASP A 121 -15.02 -1.71 -16.87
N LYS A 122 -14.22 -1.69 -15.79
CA LYS A 122 -12.76 -1.92 -15.87
C LYS A 122 -12.42 -3.34 -15.45
N ARG A 123 -11.50 -3.97 -16.17
CA ARG A 123 -10.86 -5.22 -15.71
C ARG A 123 -9.80 -4.89 -14.66
N VAL A 124 -10.07 -5.24 -13.42
CA VAL A 124 -9.21 -4.97 -12.25
C VAL A 124 -8.29 -6.16 -11.96
N VAL A 125 -6.98 -5.91 -11.97
CA VAL A 125 -5.95 -6.80 -11.41
C VAL A 125 -5.39 -6.14 -10.16
N ALA A 126 -5.45 -6.81 -9.02
CA ALA A 126 -5.00 -6.27 -7.74
C ALA A 126 -3.81 -7.06 -7.19
N PHE A 127 -2.86 -6.34 -6.60
CA PHE A 127 -1.71 -6.91 -5.91
C PHE A 127 -1.74 -6.49 -4.44
N GLY A 128 -1.40 -7.40 -3.54
CA GLY A 128 -1.34 -7.13 -2.11
C GLY A 128 -0.54 -8.20 -1.38
N ASP A 129 0.04 -7.82 -0.25
CA ASP A 129 0.93 -8.68 0.54
C ASP A 129 0.42 -8.92 1.95
N SER A 130 -0.60 -8.18 2.38
CA SER A 130 -1.06 -8.15 3.76
C SER A 130 -2.56 -8.38 3.91
N ALA A 131 -2.99 -8.63 5.15
CA ALA A 131 -4.41 -8.67 5.50
C ALA A 131 -5.13 -7.35 5.18
N GLY A 132 -4.40 -6.23 5.17
CA GLY A 132 -4.93 -4.92 4.79
C GLY A 132 -5.31 -4.78 3.32
N ASP A 133 -4.97 -5.75 2.47
CA ASP A 133 -5.29 -5.75 1.03
C ASP A 133 -6.38 -6.76 0.67
N VAL A 134 -6.81 -7.60 1.62
CA VAL A 134 -7.73 -8.72 1.36
C VAL A 134 -9.02 -8.26 0.71
N ASP A 135 -9.59 -7.13 1.16
CA ASP A 135 -10.84 -6.63 0.60
C ASP A 135 -10.67 -6.14 -0.85
N MET A 136 -9.54 -5.50 -1.17
CA MET A 136 -9.17 -5.13 -2.54
C MET A 136 -8.98 -6.36 -3.43
N LEU A 137 -8.29 -7.37 -2.91
CA LEU A 137 -8.01 -8.61 -3.62
C LEU A 137 -9.29 -9.40 -3.92
N LYS A 138 -10.23 -9.47 -2.96
CA LYS A 138 -11.53 -10.17 -3.14
C LYS A 138 -12.39 -9.55 -4.23
N GLU A 139 -12.35 -8.22 -4.37
CA GLU A 139 -13.21 -7.50 -5.31
C GLU A 139 -12.65 -7.52 -6.75
N ALA A 140 -11.34 -7.69 -6.91
CA ALA A 140 -10.65 -7.72 -8.19
C ALA A 140 -11.08 -8.91 -9.08
N HIS A 141 -10.84 -8.79 -10.39
CA HIS A 141 -11.07 -9.91 -11.32
C HIS A 141 -9.92 -10.92 -11.25
N LEU A 142 -8.71 -10.42 -11.01
CA LEU A 142 -7.53 -11.23 -10.74
C LEU A 142 -6.84 -10.67 -9.51
N ALA A 143 -6.61 -11.54 -8.53
CA ALA A 143 -5.90 -11.23 -7.30
C ALA A 143 -4.52 -11.89 -7.32
N CYS A 144 -3.49 -11.09 -7.07
CA CYS A 144 -2.11 -11.54 -6.99
C CYS A 144 -1.58 -11.28 -5.57
N VAL A 145 -1.30 -12.35 -4.83
CA VAL A 145 -0.69 -12.21 -3.50
C VAL A 145 0.83 -12.11 -3.68
N ALA A 146 1.40 -10.98 -3.31
CA ALA A 146 2.83 -10.75 -3.36
C ALA A 146 3.49 -11.28 -2.09
N LEU A 147 4.23 -12.37 -2.21
CA LEU A 147 4.95 -12.97 -1.10
C LEU A 147 6.41 -12.51 -1.10
N GLY A 148 6.91 -12.14 0.08
CA GLY A 148 8.31 -11.80 0.26
C GLY A 148 9.25 -13.00 0.05
N PRO A 149 10.55 -12.75 -0.19
CA PRO A 149 11.52 -13.78 -0.56
C PRO A 149 11.56 -15.01 0.37
N LYS A 150 11.39 -14.80 1.68
CA LYS A 150 11.43 -15.87 2.70
C LYS A 150 10.29 -16.88 2.61
N LEU A 151 9.20 -16.57 1.91
CA LEU A 151 8.05 -17.46 1.74
C LEU A 151 7.99 -18.11 0.35
N ASN A 152 8.86 -17.68 -0.57
CA ASN A 152 8.96 -18.25 -1.92
C ASN A 152 9.96 -19.42 -1.98
N GLU A 153 10.60 -19.76 -0.86
CA GLU A 153 11.40 -20.96 -0.72
C GLU A 153 10.46 -22.17 -0.58
N CYS A 154 10.47 -23.05 -1.60
CA CYS A 154 9.82 -24.35 -1.49
C CYS A 154 10.47 -25.10 -0.32
N PRO A 155 9.74 -25.54 0.71
CA PRO A 155 10.34 -26.31 1.80
C PRO A 155 11.03 -27.53 1.19
N PRO A 156 12.26 -27.88 1.64
CA PRO A 156 12.95 -29.05 1.11
C PRO A 156 12.04 -30.25 1.31
N LEU A 157 11.76 -30.97 0.21
CA LEU A 157 11.04 -32.24 0.27
C LEU A 157 11.78 -33.11 1.27
N SER A 158 11.14 -33.40 2.40
CA SER A 158 11.67 -34.30 3.40
C SER A 158 11.98 -35.61 2.70
N GLN A 159 13.26 -35.97 2.64
CA GLN A 159 13.68 -37.28 2.14
C GLN A 159 13.05 -38.32 3.08
N THR A 160 12.12 -39.09 2.51
CA THR A 160 11.52 -40.29 3.12
C THR A 160 12.56 -41.30 3.52
#